data_AF-A0AAJ1QB86-F1
#
_entry.id   AF-A0AAJ1QB86-F1
#
_cell.length_a   1.000
_cell.length_b   1.000
_cell.length_c   1.000
_cell.angle_alpha   90.00
_cell.angle_beta   90.00
_cell.angle_gamma   90.00
#
_symmetry.space_group_name_H-M   'P 1'
#
loop_
_entity.id
_entity.type
_entity.pdbx_description
1 polymer ?
#
loop_
_entity_poly.entity_id
_entity_poly.type
_entity_poly.pdbx_seq_one_letter_code
_entity_poly.pdbx_strand_id
1 'polypeptide(L)' 'IMANVTVTFTITEFCLHTGISEEELNEIVGLGVVEPREIQETTWVFDDHAAIVVQRAVRLRHELALDWPGIAVALTL' A
#
# COMPACT_ATOMS: atom_id res chain seq x y z
N ILE A 1 17.02 -3.16 -26.06
CA ILE A 1 16.54 -2.23 -25.01
C ILE A 1 15.20 -2.80 -24.56
N MET A 2 15.10 -3.42 -23.38
CA MET A 2 13.81 -3.89 -22.84
C MET A 2 13.15 -2.69 -22.17
N ALA A 3 11.90 -2.39 -22.54
CA ALA A 3 11.10 -1.40 -21.82
C ALA A 3 10.63 -2.03 -20.50
N ASN A 4 10.96 -1.41 -19.37
CA ASN A 4 10.35 -1.75 -18.09
C ASN A 4 8.93 -1.17 -18.08
N VAL A 5 7.93 -2.03 -18.18
CA VAL A 5 6.54 -1.65 -17.98
C VAL A 5 6.27 -1.69 -16.48
N THR A 6 5.94 -0.55 -15.87
CA THR A 6 5.41 -0.52 -14.49
C THR A 6 3.90 -0.42 -14.57
N VAL A 7 3.20 -1.30 -13.84
CA VAL A 7 1.76 -1.18 -13.63
C VAL A 7 1.51 -0.21 -12.49
N THR A 8 0.60 0.73 -12.69
CA THR A 8 0.22 1.72 -11.69
C THR A 8 -1.27 1.65 -11.39
N PHE A 9 -1.63 2.01 -10.16
CA PHE A 9 -2.99 1.99 -9.63
C PHE A 9 -3.35 3.38 -9.12
N THR A 10 -4.55 3.83 -9.44
CA THR A 10 -5.23 4.89 -8.69
C THR A 10 -5.59 4.41 -7.28
N ILE A 11 -5.96 5.33 -6.38
CA ILE A 11 -6.45 5.00 -5.03
C ILE A 11 -7.56 3.93 -5.08
N THR A 12 -8.58 4.13 -5.91
CA THR A 12 -9.73 3.22 -6.00
C THR A 12 -9.32 1.83 -6.48
N GLU A 13 -8.47 1.74 -7.50
CA GLU A 13 -7.97 0.47 -8.02
C GLU A 13 -7.08 -0.24 -7.00
N PHE A 14 -6.27 0.53 -6.26
CA PHE A 14 -5.39 0.01 -5.24
C PHE A 14 -6.17 -0.58 -4.05
N CYS A 15 -7.18 0.13 -3.55
CA CYS A 15 -8.09 -0.35 -2.51
C CYS A 15 -8.82 -1.62 -2.96
N LEU A 16 -9.34 -1.64 -4.19
CA LEU A 16 -9.99 -2.82 -4.77
C LEU A 16 -9.03 -4.02 -4.85
N HIS A 17 -7.78 -3.79 -5.23
CA HIS A 17 -6.79 -4.83 -5.45
C HIS A 17 -6.20 -5.41 -4.14
N THR A 18 -6.09 -4.58 -3.11
CA THR A 18 -5.48 -4.95 -1.82
C THR A 18 -6.51 -5.33 -0.76
N GLY A 19 -7.77 -4.92 -0.95
CA GLY A 19 -8.88 -5.20 -0.04
C GLY A 19 -8.93 -4.28 1.19
N ILE A 20 -8.14 -3.20 1.21
CA ILE A 20 -8.20 -2.19 2.28
C ILE A 20 -9.11 -1.03 1.87
N SER A 21 -9.66 -0.34 2.86
CA SER A 21 -10.40 0.90 2.64
C SER A 21 -9.47 2.07 2.32
N GLU A 22 -10.04 3.16 1.79
CA GLU A 22 -9.28 4.39 1.56
C GLU A 22 -8.80 5.03 2.88
N GLU A 23 -9.55 4.88 3.98
CA GLU A 23 -9.13 5.34 5.31
C GLU A 23 -7.89 4.58 5.78
N GLU A 24 -7.91 3.25 5.64
CA GLU A 24 -6.76 2.41 5.95
C GLU A 24 -5.56 2.75 5.05
N LEU A 25 -5.80 3.03 3.76
CA LEU A 25 -4.76 3.45 2.84
C LEU A 25 -4.09 4.77 3.29
N ASN A 26 -4.89 5.76 3.68
CA ASN A 26 -4.36 7.02 4.21
C ASN A 26 -3.51 6.81 5.46
N GLU A 27 -3.95 5.93 6.36
CA GLU A 27 -3.21 5.60 7.58
C GLU A 27 -1.87 4.94 7.26
N ILE A 28 -1.84 3.90 6.42
CA ILE A 28 -0.59 3.19 6.11
C ILE A 28 0.40 4.05 5.32
N VAL A 29 -0.08 4.99 4.50
CA VAL A 29 0.78 6.00 3.85
C VAL A 29 1.35 6.96 4.90
N GLY A 30 0.53 7.42 5.85
CA GLY A 30 0.98 8.27 6.96
C GLY A 30 2.00 7.59 7.88
N LEU A 31 1.92 6.27 8.02
CA LEU A 31 2.88 5.44 8.76
C LEU A 31 4.14 5.11 7.96
N GLY A 32 4.19 5.42 6.66
CA GLY A 32 5.32 5.10 5.78
C GLY A 32 5.43 3.62 5.40
N VAL A 33 4.36 2.83 5.56
CA VAL A 33 4.35 1.41 5.15
C VAL A 33 4.47 1.29 3.63
N VAL A 34 3.84 2.22 2.91
CA VAL A 34 3.96 2.39 1.47
C VAL A 34 3.98 3.88 1.13
N GLU A 35 4.67 4.22 0.06
CA GLU A 35 4.72 5.58 -0.47
C GLU A 35 4.06 5.61 -1.85
N PRO A 36 3.24 6.63 -2.16
CA PRO A 36 2.74 6.84 -3.50
C PRO A 36 3.91 7.20 -4.43
N ARG A 37 3.91 6.62 -5.63
CA ARG A 37 4.96 6.80 -6.63
C ARG A 37 4.95 8.22 -7.21
N GLU A 38 3.75 8.74 -7.44
CA GLU A 38 3.51 10.08 -7.94
C GLU A 38 2.31 10.68 -7.21
N ILE A 39 2.37 12.00 -7.01
CA ILE A 39 1.22 12.81 -6.61
C ILE A 39 0.78 13.54 -7.88
N GLN A 40 0.06 12.86 -8.77
CA GLN A 40 -0.46 13.46 -10.00
C GLN A 40 -1.68 14.31 -9.64
N GLU A 41 -1.62 15.62 -9.90
CA GLU A 41 -2.77 16.52 -9.76
C GLU A 41 -3.52 16.31 -8.43
N THR A 42 -2.78 16.26 -7.30
CA THR A 42 -3.31 16.01 -5.95
C THR A 42 -3.88 14.61 -5.66
N THR A 43 -3.70 13.64 -6.56
CA THR A 43 -4.12 12.24 -6.39
C THR A 43 -2.92 11.30 -6.33
N TRP A 44 -2.94 10.36 -5.37
CA TRP A 44 -1.90 9.35 -5.24
C TRP A 44 -2.00 8.26 -6.31
N VAL A 45 -0.84 7.85 -6.79
CA VAL A 45 -0.67 6.70 -7.68
C VAL A 45 0.32 5.72 -7.05
N PHE A 46 -0.01 4.44 -7.04
CA PHE A 46 0.81 3.38 -6.46
C PHE A 46 1.27 2.41 -7.54
N ASP A 47 2.43 1.79 -7.39
CA ASP A 47 2.86 0.72 -8.29
C ASP A 47 2.50 -0.68 -7.75
N ASP A 48 2.78 -1.69 -8.56
CA ASP A 48 2.56 -3.09 -8.22
C ASP A 48 3.37 -3.54 -6.99
N HIS A 49 4.54 -2.94 -6.76
CA HIS A 49 5.33 -3.24 -5.58
C HIS A 49 4.62 -2.78 -4.30
N ALA A 50 4.07 -1.55 -4.27
CA ALA A 50 3.27 -1.08 -3.14
C ALA A 50 2.09 -2.02 -2.86
N ALA A 51 1.42 -2.54 -3.90
CA ALA A 51 0.29 -3.45 -3.74
C ALA A 51 0.71 -4.78 -3.06
N ILE A 52 1.86 -5.33 -3.45
CA ILE A 52 2.42 -6.55 -2.84
C ILE A 52 2.75 -6.33 -1.35
N VAL A 53 3.34 -5.19 -1.02
CA VAL A 53 3.66 -4.82 0.37
C VAL A 53 2.39 -4.76 1.21
N VAL A 54 1.35 -4.08 0.71
CA VAL A 54 0.07 -3.95 1.43
C VAL A 54 -0.64 -5.30 1.58
N GLN A 55 -0.69 -6.14 0.55
CA GLN A 55 -1.28 -7.48 0.67
C GLN A 55 -0.57 -8.32 1.73
N ARG A 56 0.77 -8.22 1.82
CA ARG A 56 1.54 -8.86 2.89
C ARG A 56 1.19 -8.29 4.26
N ALA A 57 1.08 -6.96 4.38
CA ALA A 57 0.71 -6.26 5.61
C ALA A 57 -0.70 -6.67 6.08
N VAL A 58 -1.68 -6.72 5.18
CA VAL A 58 -3.05 -7.18 5.45
C VAL A 58 -3.04 -8.61 5.98
N ARG A 59 -2.28 -9.52 5.36
CA ARG A 59 -2.20 -10.91 5.82
C ARG A 59 -1.61 -10.99 7.23
N LEU A 60 -0.50 -10.28 7.46
CA LEU A 60 0.16 -10.23 8.77
C LEU A 60 -0.75 -9.64 9.86
N ARG A 61 -1.53 -8.62 9.51
CA ARG A 61 -2.53 -8.00 10.39
C ARG A 61 -3.57 -9.01 10.89
N HIS A 62 -4.08 -9.85 10.00
CA HIS A 62 -5.00 -10.91 10.36
C HIS A 62 -4.33 -12.01 11.21
N GLU A 63 -3.09 -12.37 10.90
CA GLU A 63 -2.34 -13.39 11.64
C GLU A 63 -1.98 -12.95 13.07
N LEU A 64 -1.60 -11.68 13.26
CA LEU A 64 -1.15 -11.13 14.54
C LEU A 64 -2.24 -10.41 15.34
N ALA A 65 -3.40 -10.14 14.72
CA ALA A 65 -4.48 -9.34 15.28
C ALA A 65 -4.01 -7.95 15.80
N LEU A 66 -3.11 -7.31 15.05
CA LEU A 66 -2.58 -5.97 15.35
C LEU A 66 -3.30 -4.88 14.54
N ASP A 67 -3.12 -3.63 14.96
CA ASP A 67 -3.51 -2.46 14.20
C ASP A 67 -2.40 -2.07 13.18
N TRP A 68 -2.68 -1.07 12.34
CA TRP A 68 -1.73 -0.62 11.32
C TRP A 68 -0.41 -0.07 11.89
N PRO A 69 -0.39 0.71 12.97
CA PRO A 69 0.86 1.10 13.64
C PRO A 69 1.69 -0.11 14.10
N GLY A 70 1.06 -1.12 14.71
CA GLY A 70 1.75 -2.35 15.10
C GLY A 70 2.33 -3.11 13.91
N ILE A 71 1.61 -3.15 12.78
CA ILE A 71 2.09 -3.78 11.54
C ILE A 71 3.22 -3.00 10.88
N ALA A 72 3.18 -1.66 10.89
CA ALA A 72 4.27 -0.83 10.37
C ALA A 72 5.59 -1.12 11.10
N VAL A 73 5.53 -1.28 12.43
CA VAL A 73 6.69 -1.68 13.23
C VAL A 73 7.13 -3.11 12.88
N ALA A 74 6.19 -4.05 12.79
CA ALA A 74 6.48 -5.46 12.50
C ALA A 74 7.11 -5.68 11.10
N LEU A 75 6.80 -4.85 10.12
CA LEU A 75 7.36 -4.92 8.76
C LEU A 75 8.79 -4.36 8.67
N THR A 76 9.20 -3.57 9.65
CA THR A 76 10.55 -2.96 9.72
C THR A 76 11.57 -3.88 10.43
N LEU A 77 11.09 -4.94 11.09
CA LEU A 77 11.90 -5.92 11.82
C LEU A 77 12.30 -7.10 10.92
#